data_AF-A0A7V8VTS3-F1
#
_entry.id   AF-A0A7V8VTS3-F1
#
_cell.length_a   1.000
_cell.length_b   1.000
_cell.length_c   1.000
_cell.angle_alpha   90.00
_cell.angle_beta   90.00
_cell.angle_gamma   90.00
#
_symmetry.space_group_name_H-M   'P 1'
#
loop_
_entity.id
_entity.type
_entity.pdbx_description
1 polymer ?
#
loop_
_entity_poly.entity_id
_entity_poly.type
_entity_poly.pdbx_seq_one_letter_code
_entity_poly.pdbx_strand_id
1 'polypeptide(L)'
;MREELRDLQYHVYGPSEADFEYALDVARRLVQAHLTLTQQRIAPYRDDPEAVEAIDDEAYYAFIDTVYLWEYGLWRLQGVFEGLITNTFLPTRPAKPLPGLKKKLEAMRAAGYTIADEDYAELLEWASLRNALSHSPPEQYRPAMLEEADLLEYKELVERVCRQWRGDQVSGKRSGAGKP
;
A
#
# COMPACT_ATOMS: atom_id res chain seq x y z
N MET A 1 -15.52 17.86 6.36
CA MET A 1 -15.78 16.46 5.94
C MET A 1 -17.28 16.22 5.95
N ARG A 2 -17.83 15.67 4.86
CA ARG A 2 -19.26 15.31 4.75
C ARG A 2 -19.62 14.26 5.81
N GLU A 3 -20.86 14.24 6.30
CA GLU A 3 -21.28 13.37 7.42
C GLU A 3 -21.16 11.89 7.09
N GLU A 4 -21.48 11.51 5.85
CA GLU A 4 -21.36 10.14 5.34
C GLU A 4 -19.92 9.62 5.34
N LEU A 5 -18.94 10.54 5.27
CA LEU A 5 -17.52 10.23 5.36
C LEU A 5 -17.04 10.16 6.82
N ARG A 6 -17.76 10.77 7.77
CA ARG A 6 -17.47 10.67 9.21
C ARG A 6 -18.03 9.39 9.80
N ASP A 7 -19.21 8.98 9.36
CA ASP A 7 -19.97 7.85 9.89
C ASP A 7 -19.68 6.54 9.15
N LEU A 8 -18.62 6.50 8.35
CA LEU A 8 -18.18 5.30 7.66
C LEU A 8 -17.81 4.23 8.70
N GLN A 9 -18.65 3.21 8.85
CA GLN A 9 -18.39 2.08 9.76
C GLN A 9 -17.36 1.11 9.17
N TYR A 10 -16.19 1.64 8.77
CA TYR A 10 -15.11 0.87 8.13
C TYR A 10 -14.59 -0.28 9.00
N HIS A 11 -14.83 -0.22 10.31
CA HIS A 11 -14.44 -1.24 11.29
C HIS A 11 -15.38 -2.46 11.32
N VAL A 12 -16.58 -2.37 10.72
CA VAL A 12 -17.55 -3.48 10.64
C VAL A 12 -17.19 -4.43 9.48
N TYR A 13 -16.60 -3.88 8.41
CA TYR A 13 -16.11 -4.63 7.24
C TYR A 13 -14.59 -4.42 7.10
N GLY A 14 -13.86 -4.69 8.18
CA GLY A 14 -12.40 -4.48 8.21
C GLY A 14 -11.69 -5.20 7.06
N PRO A 15 -10.50 -4.72 6.64
CA PRO A 15 -9.77 -5.33 5.56
C PRO A 15 -9.41 -6.78 5.86
N SER A 16 -9.30 -7.56 4.81
CA SER A 16 -8.86 -8.93 4.77
C SER A 16 -7.54 -9.04 4.03
N GLU A 17 -6.86 -10.18 4.13
CA GLU A 17 -5.63 -10.40 3.35
C GLU A 17 -5.89 -10.53 1.85
N ALA A 18 -7.11 -10.89 1.43
CA ALA A 18 -7.49 -10.87 0.02
C ALA A 18 -7.45 -9.45 -0.56
N ASP A 19 -7.54 -8.42 0.28
CA ASP A 19 -7.42 -7.03 -0.15
C ASP A 19 -5.99 -6.65 -0.57
N PHE A 20 -4.96 -7.44 -0.23
CA PHE A 20 -3.62 -7.24 -0.79
C PHE A 20 -3.59 -7.55 -2.29
N GLU A 21 -4.15 -8.68 -2.69
CA GLU A 21 -4.26 -9.06 -4.10
C GLU A 21 -5.15 -8.06 -4.85
N TYR A 22 -6.28 -7.68 -4.26
CA TYR A 22 -7.17 -6.71 -4.87
C TYR A 22 -6.51 -5.33 -5.04
N ALA A 23 -5.71 -4.87 -4.07
CA ALA A 23 -4.99 -3.59 -4.19
C ALA A 23 -4.00 -3.61 -5.37
N LEU A 24 -3.25 -4.70 -5.53
CA LEU A 24 -2.32 -4.87 -6.63
C LEU A 24 -3.03 -4.97 -7.99
N ASP A 25 -4.12 -5.74 -8.07
CA ASP A 25 -4.96 -5.86 -9.27
C ASP A 25 -5.53 -4.50 -9.70
N VAL A 26 -6.04 -3.70 -8.75
CA VAL A 26 -6.54 -2.35 -9.05
C VAL A 26 -5.42 -1.48 -9.63
N ALA A 27 -4.23 -1.47 -9.02
CA ALA A 27 -3.10 -0.68 -9.52
C ALA A 27 -2.72 -1.10 -10.95
N ARG A 28 -2.56 -2.42 -11.19
CA ARG A 28 -2.29 -2.98 -12.52
C ARG A 28 -3.33 -2.57 -13.55
N ARG A 29 -4.62 -2.72 -13.24
CA ARG A 29 -5.71 -2.35 -14.16
C ARG A 29 -5.71 -0.86 -14.47
N LEU A 30 -5.46 -0.01 -13.49
CA LEU A 30 -5.39 1.44 -13.70
C LEU A 30 -4.21 1.81 -14.62
N VAL A 31 -3.02 1.25 -14.36
CA VAL A 31 -1.83 1.46 -15.20
C VAL A 31 -2.08 0.97 -16.62
N GLN A 32 -2.58 -0.26 -16.78
CA GLN A 32 -2.86 -0.82 -18.09
C GLN A 32 -3.90 0.00 -18.87
N ALA A 33 -4.99 0.43 -18.20
CA ALA A 33 -6.01 1.26 -18.81
C ALA A 33 -5.42 2.62 -19.23
N HIS A 34 -4.61 3.23 -18.36
CA HIS A 34 -3.96 4.51 -18.64
C HIS A 34 -3.04 4.42 -19.85
N LEU A 35 -2.12 3.44 -19.88
CA LEU A 35 -1.23 3.21 -21.02
C LEU A 35 -1.98 2.92 -22.32
N THR A 36 -3.07 2.14 -22.24
CA THR A 36 -3.93 1.85 -23.41
C THR A 36 -4.55 3.13 -23.97
N LEU A 37 -5.07 4.01 -23.10
CA LEU A 37 -5.66 5.29 -23.51
C LEU A 37 -4.60 6.21 -24.12
N THR A 38 -3.40 6.28 -23.54
CA THR A 38 -2.29 7.06 -24.11
C THR A 38 -1.92 6.57 -25.50
N GLN A 39 -1.78 5.26 -25.68
CA GLN A 39 -1.50 4.67 -27.00
C GLN A 39 -2.59 5.01 -28.03
N GLN A 40 -3.86 4.97 -27.63
CA GLN A 40 -4.97 5.33 -28.50
C GLN A 40 -4.94 6.81 -28.92
N ARG A 41 -4.49 7.71 -28.04
CA ARG A 41 -4.33 9.15 -28.36
C ARG A 41 -3.16 9.42 -29.30
N ILE A 42 -2.05 8.69 -29.13
CA ILE A 42 -0.84 8.86 -29.95
C ILE A 42 -1.00 8.22 -31.34
N ALA A 43 -1.76 7.12 -31.44
CA ALA A 43 -1.87 6.32 -32.67
C ALA A 43 -2.17 7.11 -33.96
N PRO A 44 -3.07 8.12 -33.99
CA PRO A 44 -3.36 8.90 -35.20
C PRO A 44 -2.19 9.74 -35.71
N TYR A 45 -1.21 10.05 -34.86
CA TYR A 45 -0.11 10.98 -35.14
C TYR A 45 1.23 10.29 -35.37
N ARG A 46 1.28 8.95 -35.27
CA ARG A 46 2.52 8.18 -35.23
C ARG A 46 3.41 8.36 -36.46
N ASP A 47 2.80 8.56 -37.62
CA ASP A 47 3.49 8.73 -38.90
C ASP A 47 3.60 10.20 -39.32
N ASP A 48 3.18 11.14 -38.45
CA ASP A 48 3.27 12.58 -38.68
C ASP A 48 4.62 13.12 -38.14
N PRO A 49 5.56 13.52 -39.02
CA PRO A 49 6.85 14.04 -38.59
C PRO A 49 6.75 15.35 -37.79
N GLU A 50 5.64 16.10 -37.91
CA GLU A 50 5.42 17.34 -37.17
C GLU A 50 4.92 17.07 -35.74
N ALA A 51 4.41 15.87 -35.47
CA ALA A 51 3.82 15.52 -34.17
C ALA A 51 4.81 14.93 -33.15
N VAL A 52 6.09 14.77 -33.50
CA VAL A 52 7.10 14.10 -32.65
C VAL A 52 7.16 14.70 -31.24
N GLU A 53 7.21 16.03 -31.12
CA GLU A 53 7.27 16.71 -29.81
C GLU A 53 6.01 16.45 -28.97
N ALA A 54 4.83 16.50 -29.60
CA ALA A 54 3.56 16.23 -28.91
C ALA A 54 3.45 14.76 -28.44
N ILE A 55 3.99 13.82 -29.22
CA ILE A 55 4.03 12.40 -28.86
C ILE A 55 4.97 12.18 -27.67
N ASP A 56 6.14 12.83 -27.67
CA ASP A 56 7.11 12.75 -26.58
C ASP A 56 6.52 13.34 -25.28
N ASP A 57 5.82 14.47 -25.36
CA ASP A 57 5.13 15.08 -24.22
C ASP A 57 4.04 14.14 -23.65
N GLU A 58 3.17 13.58 -24.50
CA GLU A 58 2.16 12.62 -24.05
C GLU A 58 2.77 11.38 -23.41
N ALA A 59 3.87 10.86 -23.98
CA ALA A 59 4.60 9.72 -23.41
C ALA A 59 5.21 10.07 -22.05
N TYR A 60 5.77 11.27 -21.89
CA TYR A 60 6.33 11.75 -20.64
C TYR A 60 5.27 11.88 -19.54
N TYR A 61 4.13 12.52 -19.83
CA TYR A 61 3.05 12.64 -18.84
C TYR A 61 2.44 11.28 -18.50
N ALA A 62 2.29 10.39 -19.47
CA ALA A 62 1.80 9.05 -19.20
C ALA A 62 2.75 8.24 -18.33
N PHE A 63 4.05 8.43 -18.50
CA PHE A 63 5.06 7.86 -17.62
C PHE A 63 4.91 8.40 -16.18
N ILE A 64 4.80 9.72 -16.00
CA ILE A 64 4.62 10.35 -14.67
C ILE A 64 3.34 9.85 -13.99
N ASP A 65 2.21 9.80 -14.71
CA ASP A 65 0.94 9.29 -14.20
C ASP A 65 1.06 7.82 -13.79
N THR A 66 1.81 7.02 -14.54
CA THR A 66 2.05 5.60 -14.20
C THR A 66 2.80 5.47 -12.87
N VAL A 67 3.81 6.31 -12.62
CA VAL A 67 4.52 6.33 -11.32
C VAL A 67 3.54 6.64 -10.18
N TYR A 68 2.69 7.64 -10.34
CA TYR A 68 1.65 7.96 -9.35
C TYR A 68 0.69 6.80 -9.06
N LEU A 69 0.32 6.04 -10.09
CA LEU A 69 -0.55 4.88 -9.92
C LEU A 69 0.14 3.76 -9.13
N TRP A 70 1.45 3.56 -9.30
CA TRP A 70 2.22 2.63 -8.48
C TRP A 70 2.38 3.11 -7.03
N GLU A 71 2.68 4.40 -6.83
CA GLU A 71 2.70 5.00 -5.48
C GLU A 71 1.37 4.82 -4.75
N TYR A 72 0.25 5.03 -5.45
CA TYR A 72 -1.09 4.77 -4.93
C TYR A 72 -1.28 3.30 -4.53
N GLY A 73 -0.79 2.37 -5.34
CA GLY A 73 -0.82 0.94 -5.03
C GLY A 73 -0.07 0.61 -3.74
N LEU A 74 1.13 1.16 -3.55
CA LEU A 74 1.89 1.04 -2.30
C LEU A 74 1.12 1.61 -1.10
N TRP A 75 0.50 2.79 -1.26
CA TRP A 75 -0.32 3.40 -0.19
C TRP A 75 -1.50 2.52 0.19
N ARG A 76 -2.14 1.90 -0.80
CA ARG A 76 -3.28 1.01 -0.59
C ARG A 76 -2.85 -0.26 0.15
N LEU A 77 -1.75 -0.89 -0.28
CA LEU A 77 -1.19 -2.07 0.38
C LEU A 77 -0.85 -1.79 1.84
N GLN A 78 -0.14 -0.69 2.12
CA GLN A 78 0.20 -0.31 3.50
C GLN A 78 -1.06 -0.01 4.31
N GLY A 79 -2.07 0.64 3.71
CA GLY A 79 -3.36 0.90 4.37
C GLY A 79 -4.10 -0.39 4.75
N VAL A 80 -4.11 -1.40 3.87
CA VAL A 80 -4.69 -2.72 4.15
C VAL A 80 -3.94 -3.39 5.31
N PHE A 81 -2.61 -3.40 5.27
CA PHE A 81 -1.78 -4.00 6.31
C PHE A 81 -1.98 -3.34 7.67
N GLU A 82 -1.93 -2.00 7.73
CA GLU A 82 -2.19 -1.25 8.95
C GLU A 82 -3.60 -1.49 9.50
N GLY A 83 -4.59 -1.62 8.60
CA GLY A 83 -5.96 -1.96 8.96
C GLY A 83 -6.09 -3.37 9.55
N LEU A 84 -5.43 -4.37 8.95
CA LEU A 84 -5.38 -5.75 9.47
C LEU A 84 -4.78 -5.82 10.87
N ILE A 85 -3.70 -5.06 11.13
CA ILE A 85 -3.13 -4.98 12.48
C ILE A 85 -4.19 -4.54 13.48
N THR A 86 -4.93 -3.46 13.18
CA THR A 86 -5.88 -2.88 14.13
C THR A 86 -7.20 -3.64 14.29
N ASN A 87 -7.67 -4.31 13.23
CA ASN A 87 -8.99 -4.95 13.22
C ASN A 87 -8.93 -6.47 13.44
N THR A 88 -7.82 -7.11 13.09
CA THR A 88 -7.71 -8.58 13.05
C THR A 88 -6.69 -9.11 14.04
N PHE A 89 -5.52 -8.49 14.13
CA PHE A 89 -4.42 -9.05 14.94
C PHE A 89 -4.37 -8.51 16.37
N LEU A 90 -4.54 -7.21 16.58
CA LEU A 90 -4.54 -6.66 17.94
C LEU A 90 -5.71 -7.25 18.75
N PRO A 91 -5.44 -7.82 19.94
CA PRO A 91 -6.45 -8.55 20.71
C PRO A 91 -7.53 -7.64 21.29
N THR A 92 -7.18 -6.36 21.52
CA THR A 92 -8.09 -5.34 22.00
C THR A 92 -7.97 -4.11 21.12
N ARG A 93 -9.11 -3.47 20.87
CA ARG A 93 -9.13 -2.19 20.16
C ARG A 93 -8.36 -1.17 20.99
N PRO A 94 -7.34 -0.49 20.42
CA PRO A 94 -6.58 0.49 21.17
C PRO A 94 -7.48 1.66 21.58
N ALA A 95 -7.34 2.11 22.83
CA ALA A 95 -8.14 3.21 23.38
C ALA A 95 -7.91 4.55 22.66
N LYS A 96 -6.76 4.70 22.01
CA LYS A 96 -6.42 5.84 21.16
C LYS A 96 -5.98 5.33 19.78
N PRO A 97 -6.17 6.11 18.70
CA PRO A 97 -5.64 5.76 17.39
C PRO A 97 -4.12 5.54 17.44
N LEU A 98 -3.62 4.55 16.71
CA LEU A 98 -2.18 4.28 16.54
C LEU A 98 -1.69 4.92 15.24
N PRO A 99 -1.04 6.09 15.28
CA PRO A 99 -0.65 6.80 14.06
C PRO A 99 0.53 6.12 13.38
N GLY A 100 0.33 5.76 12.10
CA GLY A 100 1.34 5.14 11.24
C GLY A 100 1.70 3.70 11.61
N LEU A 101 2.52 3.08 10.76
CA LEU A 101 2.90 1.67 10.87
C LEU A 101 3.77 1.37 12.09
N LYS A 102 4.77 2.20 12.39
CA LYS A 102 5.69 1.98 13.52
C LYS A 102 4.97 1.75 14.84
N LYS A 103 3.99 2.61 15.17
CA LYS A 103 3.20 2.48 16.41
C LYS A 103 2.33 1.23 16.45
N LYS A 104 1.85 0.79 15.28
CA LYS A 104 1.10 -0.47 15.17
C LYS A 104 1.99 -1.68 15.37
N LEU A 105 3.21 -1.69 14.82
CA LEU A 105 4.18 -2.77 15.02
C LEU A 105 4.69 -2.83 16.48
N GLU A 106 4.94 -1.68 17.12
CA GLU A 106 5.26 -1.60 18.55
C GLU A 106 4.13 -2.20 19.41
N ALA A 107 2.87 -1.90 19.09
CA ALA A 107 1.71 -2.47 19.78
C ALA A 107 1.59 -3.99 19.58
N MET A 108 1.89 -4.49 18.37
CA MET A 108 1.92 -5.93 18.08
C MET A 108 2.97 -6.66 18.93
N ARG A 109 4.21 -6.13 18.99
CA ARG A 109 5.27 -6.67 19.85
C ARG A 109 4.85 -6.65 21.33
N ALA A 110 4.25 -5.56 21.79
CA ALA A 110 3.75 -5.45 23.16
C ALA A 110 2.61 -6.44 23.47
N ALA A 111 1.83 -6.84 22.46
CA ALA A 111 0.80 -7.86 22.55
C ALA A 111 1.34 -9.30 22.43
N GLY A 112 2.66 -9.47 22.34
CA GLY A 112 3.33 -10.79 22.30
C GLY A 112 3.44 -11.41 20.91
N TYR A 113 3.11 -10.67 19.84
CA TYR A 113 3.29 -11.15 18.47
C TYR A 113 4.76 -11.13 18.08
N THR A 114 5.20 -12.20 17.41
CA THR A 114 6.55 -12.32 16.90
C THR A 114 6.67 -11.66 15.52
N ILE A 115 7.81 -11.04 15.26
CA ILE A 115 8.20 -10.54 13.95
C ILE A 115 9.72 -10.62 13.88
N ALA A 116 10.27 -11.12 12.77
CA ALA A 116 11.71 -11.12 12.55
C ALA A 116 12.24 -9.68 12.58
N ASP A 117 13.46 -9.47 13.07
CA ASP A 117 14.02 -8.12 13.16
C ASP A 117 14.29 -7.55 11.76
N GLU A 118 14.63 -8.41 10.79
CA GLU A 118 14.79 -8.08 9.38
C GLU A 118 13.47 -7.60 8.77
N ASP A 119 12.39 -8.40 8.92
CA ASP A 119 11.05 -8.02 8.44
C ASP A 119 10.55 -6.73 9.10
N TYR A 120 10.82 -6.54 10.40
CA TYR A 120 10.46 -5.31 11.11
C TYR A 120 11.19 -4.09 10.55
N ALA A 121 12.50 -4.21 10.30
CA ALA A 121 13.29 -3.13 9.72
C ALA A 121 12.82 -2.79 8.30
N GLU A 122 12.63 -3.81 7.45
CA GLU A 122 12.18 -3.66 6.08
C GLU A 122 10.80 -2.97 6.00
N LEU A 123 9.85 -3.36 6.86
CA LEU A 123 8.54 -2.69 6.95
C LEU A 123 8.67 -1.19 7.29
N LEU A 124 9.63 -0.81 8.14
CA LEU A 124 9.85 0.60 8.47
C LEU A 124 10.50 1.37 7.33
N GLU A 125 11.37 0.73 6.54
CA GLU A 125 11.94 1.31 5.33
C GLU A 125 10.84 1.58 4.29
N TRP A 126 9.96 0.60 4.04
CA TRP A 126 8.79 0.79 3.17
C TRP A 126 7.88 1.91 3.65
N ALA A 127 7.59 1.99 4.95
CA ALA A 127 6.78 3.08 5.50
C ALA A 127 7.46 4.45 5.35
N SER A 128 8.80 4.49 5.44
CA SER A 128 9.58 5.70 5.21
C SER A 128 9.53 6.11 3.74
N LEU A 129 9.74 5.18 2.81
CA LEU A 129 9.62 5.39 1.38
C LEU A 129 8.23 5.93 1.03
N ARG A 130 7.17 5.28 1.49
CA ARG A 130 5.78 5.72 1.27
C ARG A 130 5.54 7.16 1.72
N ASN A 131 6.09 7.55 2.87
CA ASN A 131 5.96 8.92 3.38
C ASN A 131 6.78 9.91 2.56
N ALA A 132 7.98 9.53 2.12
CA ALA A 132 8.80 10.36 1.24
C ALA A 132 8.08 10.65 -0.09
N LEU A 133 7.51 9.61 -0.72
CA LEU A 133 6.72 9.73 -1.94
C LEU A 133 5.51 10.66 -1.77
N SER A 134 4.84 10.60 -0.61
CA SER A 134 3.73 11.51 -0.27
C SER A 134 4.14 12.99 -0.20
N HIS A 135 5.43 13.30 -0.09
CA HIS A 135 5.99 14.65 0.01
C HIS A 135 6.87 15.03 -1.19
N SER A 136 7.15 14.11 -2.10
CA SER A 136 8.10 14.27 -3.21
C SER A 136 7.44 13.86 -4.51
N PRO A 137 6.52 14.68 -5.04
CA PRO A 137 5.78 14.32 -6.24
C PRO A 137 6.69 14.13 -7.47
N PRO A 138 6.43 13.11 -8.32
CA PRO A 138 7.22 12.76 -9.49
C PRO A 138 7.58 13.88 -10.45
N GLU A 139 6.67 14.82 -10.69
CA GLU A 139 6.89 15.93 -11.61
C GLU A 139 7.89 16.98 -11.10
N GLN A 140 8.15 17.02 -9.78
CA GLN A 140 9.03 18.04 -9.17
C GLN A 140 10.38 17.48 -8.71
N TYR A 141 10.39 16.27 -8.14
CA TYR A 141 11.55 15.78 -7.40
C TYR A 141 12.19 14.53 -7.99
N ARG A 142 11.59 13.92 -9.04
CA ARG A 142 12.04 12.65 -9.63
C ARG A 142 12.34 11.60 -8.54
N PRO A 143 11.36 11.27 -7.67
CA PRO A 143 11.52 10.25 -6.65
C PRO A 143 11.85 8.90 -7.32
N ALA A 144 12.32 7.95 -6.51
CA ALA A 144 12.55 6.59 -6.96
C ALA A 144 11.32 6.06 -7.71
N MET A 145 11.56 5.54 -8.92
CA MET A 145 10.50 5.08 -9.81
C MET A 145 9.98 3.74 -9.30
N LEU A 146 8.84 3.76 -8.61
CA LEU A 146 8.15 2.53 -8.26
C LEU A 146 7.60 1.85 -9.52
N GLU A 147 7.73 0.54 -9.54
CA GLU A 147 7.15 -0.34 -10.54
C GLU A 147 6.37 -1.48 -9.88
N GLU A 148 5.76 -2.32 -10.71
CA GLU A 148 4.95 -3.44 -10.23
C GLU A 148 5.74 -4.40 -9.33
N ALA A 149 7.02 -4.62 -9.63
CA ALA A 149 7.89 -5.52 -8.88
C ALA A 149 8.07 -5.07 -7.42
N ASP A 150 8.18 -3.76 -7.19
CA ASP A 150 8.28 -3.18 -5.85
C ASP A 150 7.02 -3.46 -5.01
N LEU A 151 5.84 -3.32 -5.62
CA LEU A 151 4.58 -3.61 -4.95
C LEU A 151 4.43 -5.10 -4.66
N LEU A 152 4.92 -5.96 -5.56
CA LEU A 152 4.97 -7.41 -5.35
C LEU A 152 5.88 -7.77 -4.17
N GLU A 153 7.08 -7.20 -4.11
CA GLU A 153 8.00 -7.38 -2.99
C GLU A 153 7.36 -6.96 -1.66
N TYR A 154 6.77 -5.76 -1.61
CA TYR A 154 6.10 -5.29 -0.41
C TYR A 154 4.90 -6.18 -0.02
N LYS A 155 4.11 -6.63 -1.01
CA LYS A 155 2.99 -7.56 -0.80
C LYS A 155 3.47 -8.87 -0.19
N GLU A 156 4.54 -9.46 -0.72
CA GLU A 156 5.11 -10.71 -0.21
C GLU A 156 5.62 -10.57 1.23
N LEU A 157 6.25 -9.43 1.56
CA LEU A 157 6.66 -9.08 2.92
C LEU A 157 5.47 -9.04 3.87
N VAL A 158 4.42 -8.26 3.56
CA VAL A 158 3.26 -8.13 4.47
C VAL A 158 2.48 -9.44 4.60
N GLU A 159 2.37 -10.23 3.53
CA GLU A 159 1.75 -11.56 3.57
C GLU A 159 2.57 -12.55 4.41
N ARG A 160 3.91 -12.51 4.33
CA ARG A 160 4.82 -13.29 5.18
C ARG A 160 4.59 -12.97 6.66
N VAL A 161 4.56 -11.68 7.00
CA VAL A 161 4.33 -11.22 8.38
C VAL A 161 2.92 -11.60 8.88
N CYS A 162 1.87 -11.45 8.06
CA CYS A 162 0.52 -11.88 8.43
C CYS A 162 0.41 -13.40 8.63
N ARG A 163 1.11 -14.22 7.83
CA ARG A 163 1.22 -15.68 8.05
C ARG A 163 1.86 -16.00 9.41
N GLN A 164 2.96 -15.33 9.75
CA GLN A 164 3.61 -15.50 11.04
C GLN A 164 2.66 -15.18 12.21
N TRP A 165 1.98 -14.05 12.17
CA TRP A 165 1.06 -13.64 13.24
C TRP A 165 -0.16 -14.56 13.39
N ARG A 166 -0.67 -15.14 12.31
CA ARG A 166 -1.69 -16.19 12.42
C ARG A 166 -1.16 -17.44 13.12
N GLY A 167 0.08 -17.84 12.82
CA GLY A 167 0.77 -18.91 13.54
C GLY A 167 0.86 -18.65 15.05
N ASP A 168 1.13 -17.39 15.44
CA ASP A 168 1.14 -16.98 16.84
C ASP A 168 -0.24 -17.06 17.50
N GLN A 169 -1.31 -16.71 16.77
CA GLN A 169 -2.70 -16.87 17.25
C GLN A 169 -3.08 -18.34 17.49
N VAL A 170 -2.70 -19.22 16.55
CA VAL A 170 -3.02 -20.67 16.62
C VAL A 170 -2.21 -21.39 17.68
N SER A 171 -0.93 -21.04 17.84
CA SER A 171 -0.03 -21.69 18.79
C SER A 171 -0.28 -21.33 20.27
N GLY A 172 -1.28 -20.50 20.56
CA GLY A 172 -1.65 -20.18 21.93
C GLY A 172 -0.57 -19.43 22.70
N LYS A 173 0.41 -18.82 22.00
CA LYS A 173 1.40 -17.87 22.58
C LYS A 173 0.75 -16.56 23.07
N ARG A 174 -0.53 -16.60 23.43
CA ARG A 174 -1.18 -15.61 24.29
C ARG A 174 -0.71 -15.81 25.73
N SER A 175 0.52 -15.40 26.04
CA SER A 175 0.89 -15.15 27.43
C SER A 175 0.29 -13.81 27.87
N GLY A 176 -0.92 -13.86 28.45
CA GLY A 176 -1.42 -12.82 29.36
C GLY A 176 -2.26 -11.71 28.73
N ALA A 177 -3.55 -11.97 28.53
CA ALA A 177 -4.60 -10.98 28.78
C ALA A 177 -5.90 -11.73 29.05
N GLY A 178 -6.46 -11.52 30.24
CA GLY A 178 -7.59 -12.27 30.79
C GLY A 178 -8.81 -12.29 29.88
N LYS A 179 -9.52 -13.42 29.96
CA LYS A 179 -10.94 -13.46 29.61
C LYS A 179 -11.71 -12.50 30.54
N PRO A 180 -12.78 -11.85 30.05
CA PRO A 180 -13.76 -11.22 30.94
C PRO A 180 -14.40 -12.25 31.88
#